data_AF-A0A1S8B621-F1
#
_entry.id   AF-A0A1S8B621-F1
#
_cell.length_a   1.000
_cell.length_b   1.000
_cell.length_c   1.000
_cell.angle_alpha   90.00
_cell.angle_beta   90.00
_cell.angle_gamma   90.00
#
_symmetry.space_group_name_H-M   'P 1'
#
loop_
_entity.id
_entity.type
_entity.pdbx_description
1 polymer ?
#
loop_
_entity_poly.entity_id
_entity_poly.type
_entity_poly.pdbx_seq_one_letter_code
_entity_poly.pdbx_strand_id
1 'polypeptide(L)'
;MSQAGWLRSPHPAFTLARAIARYRQFLQLRKLHPNSGELLPTSAIELVWRTHQCSPVRYAVSTTEIAGRFINYDDGMAKYAAVTGGFAKAEKLYKQEFGQDYDPCMCWSCEAELAERQAVDSNEDENLRRAEAKVERALEVEKARKAGKVVRA
;
A
#
# COMPACT_ATOMS: atom_id res chain seq x y z
N MET A 1 5.83 -21.04 -10.72
CA MET A 1 6.72 -19.86 -10.57
C MET A 1 6.73 -19.50 -9.09
N SER A 2 7.89 -19.38 -8.45
CA SER A 2 7.99 -19.22 -6.99
C SER A 2 7.44 -17.86 -6.52
N GLN A 3 6.76 -17.88 -5.36
CA GLN A 3 6.13 -16.73 -4.68
C GLN A 3 7.10 -15.57 -4.35
N ALA A 4 8.42 -15.80 -4.41
CA ALA A 4 9.47 -14.81 -4.13
C ALA A 4 9.96 -14.01 -5.35
N GLY A 5 9.18 -13.96 -6.45
CA GLY A 5 9.58 -13.28 -7.69
C GLY A 5 9.82 -11.76 -7.56
N TRP A 6 9.21 -11.11 -6.54
CA TRP A 6 9.34 -9.67 -6.32
C TRP A 6 10.76 -9.20 -6.00
N LEU A 7 11.62 -10.02 -5.39
CA LEU A 7 13.00 -9.63 -5.06
C LEU A 7 13.82 -9.34 -6.33
N ARG A 8 13.43 -9.96 -7.46
CA ARG A 8 14.07 -9.78 -8.77
C ARG A 8 13.34 -8.76 -9.64
N SER A 9 12.30 -8.10 -9.13
CA SER A 9 11.63 -7.00 -9.82
C SER A 9 12.58 -5.82 -9.97
N PRO A 10 12.53 -5.04 -11.08
CA PRO A 10 13.23 -3.77 -11.22
C PRO A 10 12.69 -2.70 -10.25
N HIS A 11 11.55 -2.94 -9.60
CA HIS A 11 10.90 -2.03 -8.66
C HIS A 11 10.80 -2.61 -7.24
N PRO A 12 11.89 -3.08 -6.60
CA PRO A 12 11.80 -3.73 -5.29
C PRO A 12 11.39 -2.75 -4.18
N ALA A 13 11.79 -1.47 -4.30
CA ALA A 13 11.37 -0.42 -3.37
C ALA A 13 9.86 -0.18 -3.39
N PHE A 14 9.25 -0.21 -4.59
CA PHE A 14 7.80 -0.08 -4.77
C PHE A 14 7.05 -1.23 -4.08
N THR A 15 7.48 -2.47 -4.33
CA THR A 15 6.88 -3.66 -3.71
C THR A 15 7.01 -3.61 -2.18
N LEU A 16 8.18 -3.25 -1.65
CA LEU A 16 8.39 -3.12 -0.20
C LEU A 16 7.53 -2.01 0.42
N ALA A 17 7.37 -0.86 -0.24
CA ALA A 17 6.50 0.20 0.23
C ALA A 17 5.03 -0.27 0.34
N ARG A 18 4.55 -1.03 -0.65
CA ARG A 18 3.22 -1.66 -0.61
C ARG A 18 3.10 -2.71 0.48
N ALA A 19 4.13 -3.51 0.72
CA ALA A 19 4.14 -4.48 1.82
C ALA A 19 4.07 -3.77 3.19
N ILE A 20 4.77 -2.66 3.36
CA ILE A 20 4.72 -1.83 4.58
C ILE A 20 3.31 -1.24 4.78
N ALA A 21 2.67 -0.73 3.72
CA ALA A 21 1.31 -0.22 3.80
C ALA A 21 0.32 -1.32 4.22
N ARG A 22 0.42 -2.52 3.63
CA ARG A 22 -0.40 -3.68 3.99
C ARG A 22 -0.17 -4.14 5.43
N TYR A 23 1.07 -4.11 5.91
CA TYR A 23 1.37 -4.40 7.32
C TYR A 23 0.68 -3.40 8.27
N ARG A 24 0.69 -2.10 7.95
CA ARG A 24 -0.03 -1.10 8.75
C ARG A 24 -1.54 -1.36 8.75
N GLN A 25 -2.12 -1.71 7.61
CA GLN A 25 -3.52 -2.10 7.49
C GLN A 25 -3.82 -3.37 8.30
N PHE A 26 -2.92 -4.35 8.31
CA PHE A 26 -3.06 -5.54 9.13
C PHE A 26 -3.07 -5.24 10.64
N LEU A 27 -2.22 -4.32 11.11
CA LEU A 27 -2.27 -3.86 12.50
C LEU A 27 -3.60 -3.18 12.84
N GLN A 28 -4.11 -2.33 11.93
CA GLN A 28 -5.43 -1.70 12.07
C GLN A 28 -6.54 -2.74 12.09
N LEU A 29 -6.46 -3.77 11.24
CA LEU A 29 -7.43 -4.87 11.20
C LEU A 29 -7.55 -5.55 12.57
N ARG A 30 -6.42 -5.80 13.25
CA ARG A 30 -6.41 -6.38 14.61
C ARG A 30 -6.94 -5.43 15.69
N LYS A 31 -6.95 -4.12 15.45
CA LYS A 31 -7.60 -3.12 16.32
C LYS A 31 -9.12 -3.12 16.13
N LEU A 32 -9.57 -3.17 14.89
CA LEU A 32 -10.99 -3.16 14.54
C LEU A 32 -11.70 -4.46 14.95
N HIS A 33 -10.97 -5.58 14.92
CA HIS A 33 -11.49 -6.91 15.22
C HIS A 33 -10.77 -7.56 16.42
N PRO A 34 -10.89 -7.02 17.65
CA PRO A 34 -10.14 -7.54 18.81
C PRO A 34 -10.54 -8.98 19.19
N ASN A 35 -11.77 -9.40 18.86
CA ASN A 35 -12.33 -10.72 19.17
C ASN A 35 -12.23 -11.70 17.99
N SER A 36 -11.51 -11.37 16.92
CA SER A 36 -11.37 -12.27 15.77
C SER A 36 -10.45 -13.47 16.03
N GLY A 37 -9.84 -13.59 17.19
CA GLY A 37 -8.78 -14.58 17.43
C GLY A 37 -7.53 -14.28 16.60
N GLU A 38 -6.69 -15.29 16.37
CA GLU A 38 -5.42 -15.10 15.67
C GLU A 38 -5.61 -15.04 14.15
N LEU A 39 -5.30 -13.87 13.58
CA LEU A 39 -5.28 -13.63 12.15
C LEU A 39 -3.90 -14.00 11.60
N LEU A 40 -3.85 -14.77 10.51
CA LEU A 40 -2.60 -15.16 9.88
C LEU A 40 -2.15 -14.06 8.90
N PRO A 41 -0.92 -13.51 9.01
CA PRO A 41 -0.39 -12.57 8.02
C PRO A 41 -0.12 -13.26 6.67
N THR A 42 -0.13 -12.50 5.58
CA THR A 42 0.45 -12.96 4.30
C THR A 42 1.97 -12.98 4.37
N SER A 43 2.65 -13.62 3.40
CA SER A 43 4.11 -13.69 3.36
C SER A 43 4.79 -12.31 3.33
N ALA A 44 4.26 -11.35 2.59
CA ALA A 44 4.78 -9.97 2.58
C ALA A 44 4.56 -9.24 3.90
N ILE A 45 3.38 -9.40 4.51
CA ILE A 45 3.06 -8.82 5.81
C ILE A 45 3.98 -9.41 6.88
N GLU A 46 4.18 -10.73 6.87
CA GLU A 46 5.08 -11.42 7.80
C GLU A 46 6.51 -10.93 7.67
N LEU A 47 7.03 -10.78 6.44
CA LEU A 47 8.38 -10.25 6.22
C LEU A 47 8.57 -8.88 6.91
N VAL A 48 7.68 -7.92 6.62
CA VAL A 48 7.76 -6.58 7.23
C VAL A 48 7.60 -6.66 8.74
N TRP A 49 6.68 -7.48 9.23
CA TRP A 49 6.42 -7.62 10.65
C TRP A 49 7.63 -8.20 11.39
N ARG A 50 8.26 -9.27 10.88
CA ARG A 50 9.47 -9.86 11.46
C ARG A 50 10.63 -8.85 11.45
N THR A 51 10.79 -8.07 10.37
CA THR A 51 11.77 -6.97 10.34
C THR A 51 11.49 -5.91 11.40
N HIS A 52 10.23 -5.53 11.62
CA HIS A 52 9.85 -4.55 12.64
C HIS A 52 10.16 -5.03 14.07
N GLN A 53 9.97 -6.34 14.34
CA GLN A 53 10.29 -6.96 15.63
C GLN A 53 11.79 -6.91 15.98
N CYS A 54 12.68 -6.77 14.99
CA CYS A 54 14.12 -6.55 15.23
C CYS A 54 14.43 -5.21 15.91
N SER A 55 13.44 -4.31 16.07
CA SER A 55 13.55 -3.09 16.86
C SER A 55 12.49 -3.08 17.98
N PRO A 56 12.71 -3.78 19.11
CA PRO A 56 11.67 -4.06 20.10
C PRO A 56 10.98 -2.81 20.66
N VAL A 57 11.73 -1.74 20.91
CA VAL A 57 11.18 -0.47 21.42
C VAL A 57 10.25 0.17 20.38
N ARG A 58 10.68 0.28 19.13
CA ARG A 58 9.86 0.85 18.03
C ARG A 58 8.65 -0.02 17.75
N TYR A 59 8.82 -1.34 17.83
CA TYR A 59 7.76 -2.32 17.68
C TYR A 59 6.68 -2.14 18.75
N ALA A 60 7.07 -2.04 20.01
CA ALA A 60 6.13 -1.87 21.11
C ALA A 60 5.34 -0.56 21.01
N VAL A 61 6.01 0.55 20.70
CA VAL A 61 5.36 1.86 20.49
C VAL A 61 4.38 1.79 19.33
N SER A 62 4.84 1.40 18.15
CA SER A 62 4.03 1.42 16.93
C SER A 62 2.84 0.46 16.98
N THR A 63 3.00 -0.73 17.56
CA THR A 63 1.89 -1.68 17.72
C THR A 63 0.85 -1.18 18.72
N THR A 64 1.28 -0.56 19.81
CA THR A 64 0.36 0.05 20.77
C THR A 64 -0.41 1.21 20.14
N GLU A 65 0.25 2.06 19.35
CA GLU A 65 -0.38 3.18 18.65
C GLU A 65 -1.39 2.72 17.57
N ILE A 66 -0.97 1.80 16.70
CA ILE A 66 -1.75 1.42 15.52
C ILE A 66 -2.77 0.32 15.85
N ALA A 67 -2.35 -0.73 16.56
CA ALA A 67 -3.20 -1.88 16.91
C ALA A 67 -3.95 -1.69 18.24
N GLY A 68 -3.64 -0.64 19.01
CA GLY A 68 -4.21 -0.37 20.33
C GLY A 68 -3.63 -1.24 21.44
N ARG A 69 -2.69 -2.14 21.13
CA ARG A 69 -2.05 -3.05 22.09
C ARG A 69 -0.72 -3.57 21.57
N PHE A 70 0.17 -3.93 22.48
CA PHE A 70 1.33 -4.74 22.14
C PHE A 70 0.87 -6.08 21.55
N ILE A 71 1.53 -6.52 20.47
CA ILE A 71 1.24 -7.81 19.86
C ILE A 71 2.40 -8.75 20.13
N ASN A 72 2.17 -9.73 20.99
CA ASN A 72 3.07 -10.86 21.16
C ASN A 72 2.63 -11.99 20.23
N TYR A 73 3.18 -12.05 19.01
CA TYR A 73 2.85 -13.08 18.02
C TYR A 73 4.07 -13.98 17.82
N ASP A 74 3.98 -15.19 18.34
CA ASP A 74 5.02 -16.21 18.25
C ASP A 74 4.63 -17.34 17.27
N ASP A 75 5.55 -18.29 17.07
CA ASP A 75 5.35 -19.41 16.15
C ASP A 75 4.26 -20.38 16.62
N GLY A 76 3.91 -20.38 17.91
CA GLY A 76 2.80 -21.16 18.45
C GLY A 76 1.46 -20.59 18.01
N MET A 77 1.30 -19.27 18.15
CA MET A 77 0.13 -18.54 17.67
C MET A 77 -0.05 -18.67 16.16
N ALA A 78 1.04 -18.62 15.40
CA ALA A 78 1.00 -18.80 13.94
C ALA A 78 0.50 -20.20 13.54
N LYS A 79 0.98 -21.25 14.21
CA LYS A 79 0.51 -22.63 13.98
C LYS A 79 -0.97 -22.78 14.34
N TYR A 80 -1.39 -22.20 15.45
CA TYR A 80 -2.79 -22.23 15.88
C TYR A 80 -3.71 -21.52 14.86
N ALA A 81 -3.33 -20.32 14.42
CA ALA A 81 -4.05 -19.57 13.40
C ALA A 81 -4.16 -20.34 12.08
N ALA A 82 -3.09 -21.06 11.68
CA ALA A 82 -3.09 -21.88 10.47
C ALA A 82 -4.12 -23.02 10.55
N VAL A 83 -4.23 -23.70 11.69
CA VAL A 83 -5.18 -24.82 11.88
C VAL A 83 -6.62 -24.35 12.05
N THR A 84 -6.83 -23.14 12.57
CA THR A 84 -8.18 -22.58 12.84
C THR A 84 -8.75 -21.74 11.70
N GLY A 85 -8.10 -21.71 10.53
CA GLY A 85 -8.57 -20.94 9.38
C GLY A 85 -8.34 -19.42 9.52
N GLY A 86 -7.37 -19.01 10.32
CA GLY A 86 -7.01 -17.61 10.57
C GLY A 86 -6.66 -16.83 9.30
N PHE A 87 -6.14 -17.49 8.25
CA PHE A 87 -5.89 -16.86 6.95
C PHE A 87 -7.19 -16.48 6.23
N ALA A 88 -8.12 -17.43 6.05
CA ALA A 88 -9.40 -17.17 5.39
C ALA A 88 -10.22 -16.10 6.15
N LYS A 89 -10.10 -16.09 7.48
CA LYS A 89 -10.70 -15.04 8.32
C LYS A 89 -10.05 -13.68 8.09
N ALA A 90 -8.73 -13.61 8.07
CA ALA A 90 -7.99 -12.39 7.78
C ALA A 90 -8.36 -11.84 6.40
N GLU A 91 -8.40 -12.70 5.38
CA GLU A 91 -8.78 -12.35 4.02
C GLU A 91 -10.19 -11.74 3.95
N LYS A 92 -11.18 -12.41 4.56
CA LYS A 92 -12.55 -11.92 4.61
C LYS A 92 -12.64 -10.54 5.27
N LEU A 93 -12.04 -10.39 6.45
CA LEU A 93 -12.09 -9.12 7.19
C LEU A 93 -11.34 -8.02 6.44
N TYR A 94 -10.18 -8.33 5.86
CA TYR A 94 -9.38 -7.39 5.09
C TYR A 94 -10.13 -6.85 3.87
N LYS A 95 -10.84 -7.74 3.15
CA LYS A 95 -11.69 -7.32 2.03
C LYS A 95 -12.86 -6.44 2.48
N GLN A 96 -13.45 -6.73 3.63
CA GLN A 96 -14.54 -5.93 4.21
C GLN A 96 -14.09 -4.53 4.63
N GLU A 97 -12.94 -4.40 5.30
CA GLU A 97 -12.46 -3.11 5.81
C GLU A 97 -11.78 -2.24 4.75
N PHE A 98 -11.03 -2.85 3.83
CA PHE A 98 -10.17 -2.11 2.90
C PHE A 98 -10.57 -2.23 1.43
N GLY A 99 -11.53 -3.11 1.09
CA GLY A 99 -11.93 -3.37 -0.31
C GLY A 99 -10.85 -4.04 -1.17
N GLN A 100 -9.70 -4.36 -0.59
CA GLN A 100 -8.51 -4.88 -1.28
C GLN A 100 -8.38 -6.39 -1.11
N ASP A 101 -7.72 -7.04 -2.06
CA ASP A 101 -7.37 -8.45 -1.93
C ASP A 101 -6.22 -8.59 -0.92
N TYR A 102 -6.33 -9.61 -0.06
CA TYR A 102 -5.44 -9.78 1.08
C TYR A 102 -4.05 -10.27 0.66
N ASP A 103 -4.00 -11.28 -0.22
CA ASP A 103 -2.76 -11.86 -0.76
C ASP A 103 -2.69 -11.70 -2.29
N PRO A 104 -2.40 -10.48 -2.79
CA PRO A 104 -2.26 -10.26 -4.22
C PRO A 104 -1.02 -10.96 -4.77
N CYS A 105 -1.02 -11.24 -6.07
CA CYS A 105 0.15 -11.78 -6.76
C CYS A 105 1.32 -10.77 -6.66
N MET A 106 2.46 -11.23 -6.14
CA MET A 106 3.72 -10.46 -6.05
C MET A 106 4.81 -11.07 -6.94
N CYS A 107 4.45 -11.64 -8.10
CA CYS A 107 5.46 -12.05 -9.07
C CYS A 107 6.06 -10.81 -9.75
N TRP A 108 7.24 -10.98 -10.35
CA TRP A 108 7.94 -9.89 -11.03
C TRP A 108 7.04 -9.18 -12.05
N SER A 109 6.36 -9.92 -12.94
CA SER A 109 5.52 -9.31 -13.97
C SER A 109 4.38 -8.47 -13.38
N CYS A 110 3.63 -9.01 -12.41
CA CYS A 110 2.53 -8.27 -11.79
C CYS A 110 3.02 -7.02 -11.04
N GLU A 111 4.12 -7.10 -10.31
CA GLU A 111 4.68 -5.95 -9.59
C GLU A 111 5.24 -4.89 -10.53
N ALA A 112 5.85 -5.29 -11.66
CA ALA A 112 6.35 -4.36 -12.67
C ALA A 112 5.19 -3.61 -13.35
N GLU A 113 4.15 -4.33 -13.80
CA GLU A 113 2.97 -3.70 -14.39
C GLU A 113 2.27 -2.74 -13.42
N LEU A 114 2.16 -3.12 -12.14
CA LEU A 114 1.57 -2.25 -11.12
C LEU A 114 2.40 -1.00 -10.86
N ALA A 115 3.74 -1.14 -10.80
CA ALA A 115 4.63 0.00 -10.63
C ALA A 115 4.53 0.98 -11.80
N GLU A 116 4.45 0.48 -13.03
CA GLU A 116 4.26 1.30 -14.24
C GLU A 116 2.92 2.02 -14.22
N ARG A 117 1.81 1.32 -13.93
CA ARG A 117 0.48 1.94 -13.82
C ARG A 117 0.46 3.05 -12.77
N GLN A 118 0.99 2.79 -11.58
CA GLN A 118 1.01 3.79 -10.52
C GLN A 118 1.95 4.97 -10.83
N ALA A 119 3.02 4.75 -11.60
CA ALA A 119 3.86 5.84 -12.10
C ALA A 119 3.09 6.72 -13.11
N VAL A 120 2.28 6.13 -13.98
CA VAL A 120 1.40 6.87 -14.90
C VAL A 120 0.36 7.67 -14.12
N ASP A 121 -0.32 7.06 -13.15
CA ASP A 121 -1.32 7.74 -12.30
C ASP A 121 -0.69 8.91 -11.51
N SER A 122 0.52 8.72 -10.97
CA SER A 122 1.23 9.79 -10.26
C SER A 122 1.59 10.99 -11.16
N ASN A 123 1.60 10.77 -12.47
CA ASN A 123 1.86 11.81 -13.46
C ASN A 123 0.57 12.50 -13.93
N GLU A 124 -0.62 11.94 -13.69
CA GLU A 124 -1.91 12.52 -14.11
C GLU A 124 -2.18 13.87 -13.46
N ASP A 125 -1.92 14.04 -12.16
CA ASP A 125 -2.08 15.33 -11.48
C ASP A 125 -1.13 16.40 -12.03
N GLU A 126 0.11 16.03 -12.35
CA GLU A 126 1.06 16.94 -12.98
C GLU A 126 0.63 17.26 -14.43
N ASN A 127 0.13 16.26 -15.16
CA ASN A 127 -0.40 16.43 -16.49
C ASN A 127 -1.66 17.30 -16.52
N LEU A 128 -2.53 17.19 -15.52
CA LEU A 128 -3.74 18.01 -15.35
C LEU A 128 -3.36 19.45 -15.05
N ARG A 129 -2.44 19.70 -14.10
CA ARG A 129 -1.93 21.06 -13.83
C ARG A 129 -1.28 21.70 -15.06
N ARG A 130 -0.50 20.93 -15.82
CA ARG A 130 0.08 21.39 -17.09
C ARG A 130 -0.99 21.70 -18.14
N ALA A 131 -2.10 20.96 -18.17
CA ALA A 131 -3.21 21.20 -19.08
C ALA A 131 -3.99 22.47 -18.68
N GLU A 132 -4.31 22.65 -17.40
CA GLU A 132 -4.98 23.84 -16.86
C GLU A 132 -4.17 25.12 -17.14
N ALA A 133 -2.87 25.10 -16.87
CA ALA A 133 -1.98 26.23 -17.15
C ALA A 133 -1.93 26.61 -18.64
N LYS A 134 -2.01 25.62 -19.55
CA LYS A 134 -2.09 25.87 -21.00
C LYS A 134 -3.42 26.51 -21.40
N VAL A 135 -4.52 26.06 -20.80
CA VAL A 135 -5.86 26.62 -21.04
C VAL A 135 -5.93 28.07 -20.54
N GLU A 136 -5.40 28.34 -19.36
CA GLU A 136 -5.33 29.69 -18.80
C GLU A 136 -4.50 30.63 -19.68
N ARG A 137 -3.30 30.22 -20.08
CA ARG A 137 -2.46 30.98 -21.03
C ARG A 137 -3.18 31.23 -22.36
N ALA A 138 -3.88 30.24 -22.90
CA ALA A 138 -4.64 30.41 -24.15
C ALA A 138 -5.79 31.41 -24.00
N LEU A 139 -6.48 31.41 -22.86
CA LEU A 139 -7.53 32.38 -22.52
C LEU A 139 -6.97 33.81 -22.39
N GLU A 140 -5.79 33.97 -21.79
CA GLU A 140 -5.12 35.27 -21.69
C GLU A 140 -4.73 35.83 -23.05
N VAL A 141 -4.16 34.98 -23.91
CA VAL A 141 -3.82 35.34 -25.29
C VAL A 141 -5.08 35.79 -26.06
N GLU A 142 -6.19 35.06 -25.91
CA GLU A 142 -7.45 35.39 -26.58
C GLU A 142 -8.08 36.70 -26.06
N LYS A 143 -8.00 36.96 -24.74
CA LYS A 143 -8.42 38.24 -24.14
C LYS A 143 -7.58 39.40 -24.68
N ALA A 144 -6.26 39.23 -24.75
CA ALA A 144 -5.35 40.25 -25.27
C ALA A 144 -5.56 40.51 -26.77
N ARG A 145 -5.80 39.44 -27.56
CA ARG A 145 -6.19 39.55 -28.98
C ARG A 145 -7.46 40.37 -29.15
N LYS A 146 -8.51 40.08 -28.37
CA LYS A 146 -9.77 40.84 -28.38
C LYS A 146 -9.59 42.30 -27.95
N ALA A 147 -8.64 42.57 -27.07
CA ALA A 147 -8.27 43.92 -26.64
C ALA A 147 -7.32 44.65 -27.62
N GLY A 148 -6.99 44.06 -28.78
CA GLY A 148 -6.09 44.64 -29.77
C GLY A 148 -4.62 44.73 -29.36
N LYS A 149 -4.22 44.00 -28.29
CA LYS A 149 -2.84 43.96 -27.79
C LYS A 149 -2.09 42.78 -28.40
N VAL A 150 -0.92 43.04 -28.98
CA VAL A 150 -0.03 41.97 -29.48
C VAL A 150 0.67 41.31 -28.29
N VAL A 151 0.37 40.05 -28.02
CA VAL A 151 1.07 39.25 -27.01
C VAL A 151 2.33 38.67 -27.64
N ARG A 152 3.51 39.00 -27.10
CA ARG A 152 4.77 38.36 -27.51
C ARG A 152 4.88 37.00 -26.82
N ALA A 153 5.30 36.00 -27.61
CA ALA A 153 5.33 34.58 -27.27
C ALA A 153 6.25 34.26 -26.08
#